data_AF-A0A177B0G5-F1
#
_entry.id   AF-A0A177B0G5-F1
#
_cell.length_a   1.000
_cell.length_b   1.000
_cell.length_c   1.000
_cell.angle_alpha   90.00
_cell.angle_beta   90.00
_cell.angle_gamma   90.00
#
_symmetry.space_group_name_H-M   'P 1'
#
loop_
_entity.id
_entity.type
_entity.pdbx_description
1 polymer ?
#
loop_
_entity_poly.entity_id
_entity_poly.type
_entity_poly.pdbx_seq_one_letter_code
_entity_poly.pdbx_strand_id
1 'polypeptide(L)'
;MRYYFSTYYKIPPIILFLPNSIENIFNIDENCFEKQFFYRLMSGLHSSINIAIISTWINVKNTDNPLLNKVKSKPNLLEFKKKFDPEFTKGEGPGRLLNLYFLYMVQIRSIQLLLPHLKMKKIYSGDENEDAKVRGNLKKLGIIINEFDAHYNEKMFFVKERDRKMLFEYEKKFHNITKIMDCLGCANCKLWGKLQMFGLGSTLNLIFSNANNFDALKQTIDYFSRRHIVALFNSLARTSDNISKIKVFKHLYDSKLEL
;
A
#
# COMPACT_ATOMS: atom_id res chain seq x y z
N MET A 1 19.68 10.76 9.13
CA MET A 1 18.40 10.10 8.80
C MET A 1 18.39 8.73 9.46
N ARG A 2 17.87 8.61 10.68
CA ARG A 2 17.74 7.30 11.37
C ARG A 2 16.62 6.52 10.69
N TYR A 3 17.00 5.55 9.85
CA TYR A 3 16.10 4.68 9.14
C TYR A 3 15.46 3.68 10.12
N TYR A 4 14.14 3.79 10.31
CA TYR A 4 13.31 2.76 10.93
C TYR A 4 13.18 1.55 9.97
N PHE A 5 14.22 0.72 9.88
CA PHE A 5 14.20 -0.54 9.13
C PHE A 5 14.30 -1.78 10.03
N SER A 6 14.22 -1.61 11.36
CA SER A 6 14.37 -2.69 12.32
C SER A 6 13.17 -2.75 13.25
N THR A 7 12.09 -3.46 12.83
CA THR A 7 11.20 -4.22 13.74
C THR A 7 10.04 -5.00 13.08
N TYR A 8 9.76 -4.87 11.78
CA TYR A 8 8.53 -5.47 11.21
C TYR A 8 8.81 -6.56 10.16
N TYR A 9 9.26 -7.73 10.62
CA TYR A 9 9.27 -8.96 9.82
C TYR A 9 8.37 -10.01 10.48
N LYS A 10 7.06 -9.82 10.31
CA LYS A 10 6.08 -10.90 10.22
C LYS A 10 5.05 -10.47 9.19
N ILE A 11 5.22 -10.92 7.95
CA ILE A 11 4.14 -10.89 6.95
C ILE A 11 3.02 -11.75 7.55
N PRO A 12 1.86 -11.17 7.92
CA PRO A 12 0.85 -11.93 8.62
C PRO A 12 0.33 -13.02 7.69
N PRO A 13 0.09 -14.26 8.16
CA PRO A 13 -0.61 -15.26 7.38
C PRO A 13 -1.97 -14.67 6.96
N ILE A 14 -2.21 -14.75 5.64
CA ILE A 14 -3.19 -13.98 4.85
C ILE A 14 -4.64 -14.45 5.02
N ILE A 15 -4.90 -15.42 5.88
CA ILE A 15 -6.18 -16.13 5.90
C ILE A 15 -6.85 -15.84 7.23
N LEU A 16 -8.11 -15.37 7.20
CA LEU A 16 -9.16 -15.36 8.24
C LEU A 16 -10.09 -14.13 8.17
N PHE A 17 -9.89 -13.20 7.22
CA PHE A 17 -10.83 -12.11 6.96
C PHE A 17 -11.26 -11.94 5.52
N LEU A 18 -10.61 -12.64 4.61
CA LEU A 18 -11.15 -12.80 3.29
C LEU A 18 -12.29 -13.81 3.46
N PRO A 19 -13.53 -13.48 3.05
CA PRO A 19 -14.46 -14.53 2.65
C PRO A 19 -13.75 -15.42 1.63
N ASN A 20 -14.32 -16.56 1.26
CA ASN A 20 -13.82 -17.45 0.21
C ASN A 20 -13.76 -16.77 -1.19
N SER A 21 -13.04 -15.65 -1.33
CA SER A 21 -13.23 -14.60 -2.35
C SER A 21 -11.92 -13.92 -2.77
N ILE A 22 -10.77 -14.57 -2.61
CA ILE A 22 -9.54 -14.16 -3.32
C ILE A 22 -9.83 -14.10 -4.83
N GLU A 23 -10.65 -15.00 -5.35
CA GLU A 23 -11.11 -15.02 -6.74
C GLU A 23 -11.84 -13.74 -7.17
N ASN A 24 -12.51 -13.03 -6.25
CA ASN A 24 -13.22 -11.78 -6.56
C ASN A 24 -12.37 -10.51 -6.36
N ILE A 25 -11.13 -10.62 -5.85
CA ILE A 25 -10.25 -9.45 -5.70
C ILE A 25 -9.87 -8.88 -7.06
N PHE A 26 -9.98 -9.62 -8.15
CA PHE A 26 -9.61 -9.11 -9.47
C PHE A 26 -10.78 -8.99 -10.45
N ASN A 27 -12.01 -9.23 -10.00
CA ASN A 27 -13.19 -9.09 -10.84
C ASN A 27 -13.38 -7.60 -11.24
N ILE A 28 -13.01 -7.30 -12.48
CA ILE A 28 -13.03 -5.97 -13.09
C ILE A 28 -13.78 -6.13 -14.41
N ASP A 29 -14.74 -5.25 -14.64
CA ASP A 29 -15.60 -5.27 -15.83
C ASP A 29 -14.79 -4.80 -17.05
N GLU A 30 -14.75 -5.60 -18.12
CA GLU A 30 -13.87 -5.37 -19.29
C GLU A 30 -14.21 -4.07 -20.03
N ASN A 31 -15.45 -3.60 -19.93
CA ASN A 31 -15.94 -2.40 -20.62
C ASN A 31 -15.52 -1.07 -19.96
N CYS A 32 -14.95 -1.09 -18.75
CA CYS A 32 -14.50 0.12 -18.01
C CYS A 32 -13.27 -0.13 -17.12
N PHE A 33 -12.42 -1.08 -17.53
CA PHE A 33 -11.32 -1.59 -16.73
C PHE A 33 -10.43 -0.48 -16.15
N GLU A 34 -10.07 0.52 -16.96
CA GLU A 34 -9.12 1.56 -16.58
C GLU A 34 -9.61 2.44 -15.43
N LYS A 35 -10.89 2.76 -15.48
CA LYS A 35 -11.56 3.58 -14.47
C LYS A 35 -11.70 2.78 -13.19
N GLN A 36 -12.07 1.50 -13.29
CA GLN A 36 -12.25 0.63 -12.15
C GLN A 36 -10.92 0.30 -11.47
N PHE A 37 -9.88 -0.06 -12.23
CA PHE A 37 -8.53 -0.33 -11.70
C PHE A 37 -8.00 0.86 -10.90
N PHE A 38 -8.05 2.06 -11.49
CA PHE A 38 -7.62 3.29 -10.81
C PHE A 38 -8.47 3.61 -9.57
N TYR A 39 -9.79 3.48 -9.68
CA TYR A 39 -10.70 3.67 -8.56
C TYR A 39 -10.33 2.75 -7.40
N ARG A 40 -10.06 1.47 -7.67
CA ARG A 40 -9.73 0.49 -6.63
C ARG A 40 -8.39 0.79 -5.97
N LEU A 41 -7.37 1.23 -6.72
CA LEU A 41 -6.11 1.69 -6.14
C LEU A 41 -6.30 2.90 -5.21
N MET A 42 -7.03 3.91 -5.66
CA MET A 42 -7.29 5.12 -4.87
C MET A 42 -8.16 4.84 -3.65
N SER A 43 -9.18 3.98 -3.81
CA SER A 43 -10.05 3.52 -2.72
C SER A 43 -9.28 2.71 -1.68
N GLY A 44 -8.37 1.83 -2.13
CA GLY A 44 -7.45 1.11 -1.26
C GLY A 44 -6.51 2.03 -0.50
N LEU A 45 -5.94 3.03 -1.17
CA LEU A 45 -5.05 4.01 -0.54
C LEU A 45 -5.80 4.84 0.51
N HIS A 46 -7.00 5.30 0.19
CA HIS A 46 -7.84 6.03 1.14
C HIS A 46 -8.22 5.15 2.35
N SER A 47 -8.52 3.87 2.12
CA SER A 47 -8.79 2.90 3.20
C SER A 47 -7.57 2.69 4.09
N SER A 48 -6.37 2.59 3.49
CA SER A 48 -5.09 2.52 4.20
C SER A 48 -4.91 3.71 5.15
N ILE A 49 -5.13 4.93 4.65
CA ILE A 49 -5.01 6.17 5.44
C ILE A 49 -6.03 6.19 6.58
N ASN A 50 -7.28 5.83 6.31
CA ASN A 50 -8.33 5.78 7.33
C ASN A 50 -7.93 4.81 8.46
N ILE A 51 -7.48 3.59 8.13
CA ILE A 51 -7.05 2.61 9.14
C ILE A 51 -5.87 3.12 9.96
N ALA A 52 -4.89 3.77 9.32
CA ALA A 52 -3.75 4.36 10.03
C ALA A 52 -4.22 5.34 11.11
N ILE A 53 -5.09 6.28 10.76
CA ILE A 53 -5.61 7.31 11.68
C ILE A 53 -6.42 6.68 12.82
N ILE A 54 -7.32 5.76 12.49
CA ILE A 54 -8.25 5.16 13.47
C ILE A 54 -7.49 4.22 14.43
N SER A 55 -6.41 3.59 13.98
CA SER A 55 -5.56 2.73 14.82
C SER A 55 -4.81 3.50 15.89
N THR A 56 -4.50 4.78 15.63
CA THR A 56 -3.76 5.65 16.54
C THR A 56 -4.62 6.81 17.05
N TRP A 57 -5.90 6.55 17.33
CA TRP A 57 -6.83 7.60 17.72
C TRP A 57 -6.49 8.23 19.07
N ILE A 58 -6.63 9.55 19.16
CA ILE A 58 -6.37 10.34 20.36
C ILE A 58 -7.71 10.84 20.91
N ASN A 59 -8.00 10.51 22.17
CA ASN A 59 -9.15 11.08 22.88
C ASN A 59 -8.77 12.41 23.53
N VAL A 60 -9.17 13.52 22.93
CA VAL A 60 -8.84 14.89 23.41
C VAL A 60 -9.67 15.31 24.64
N LYS A 61 -10.59 14.46 25.14
CA LYS A 61 -11.50 14.83 26.24
C LYS A 61 -10.84 14.99 27.63
N ASN A 62 -9.56 14.65 27.82
CA ASN A 62 -8.87 14.70 29.11
C ASN A 62 -7.62 15.60 29.08
N THR A 63 -7.75 16.86 28.66
CA THR A 63 -6.62 17.81 28.61
C THR A 63 -6.71 18.93 29.66
N ASP A 64 -7.15 18.61 30.87
CA ASP A 64 -7.13 19.59 31.98
C ASP A 64 -5.78 19.65 32.71
N ASN A 65 -4.79 18.83 32.31
CA ASN A 65 -3.48 18.83 32.95
C ASN A 65 -2.32 18.73 31.95
N PRO A 66 -1.69 19.86 31.57
CA PRO A 66 -0.59 19.91 30.59
C PRO A 66 0.65 19.07 30.97
N LEU A 67 0.83 18.77 32.26
CA LEU A 67 2.01 18.07 32.80
C LEU A 67 1.89 16.54 32.83
N LEU A 68 0.71 15.97 32.53
CA LEU A 68 0.42 14.53 32.63
C LEU A 68 0.03 13.87 31.30
N ASN A 69 0.11 14.60 30.18
CA ASN A 69 -0.38 14.17 28.88
C ASN A 69 0.56 13.16 28.19
N LYS A 70 0.73 11.96 28.77
CA LYS A 70 0.89 10.77 27.94
C LYS A 70 -0.45 10.53 27.25
N VAL A 71 -0.67 11.23 26.14
CA VAL A 71 -1.83 11.04 25.28
C VAL A 71 -1.82 9.58 24.83
N LYS A 72 -2.61 8.74 25.50
CA LYS A 72 -2.71 7.32 25.16
C LYS A 72 -3.48 7.20 23.86
N SER A 73 -2.73 7.05 22.78
CA SER A 73 -3.25 6.67 21.48
C SER A 73 -3.84 5.25 21.59
N LYS A 74 -5.08 5.06 21.17
CA LYS A 74 -5.75 3.75 21.18
C LYS A 74 -6.58 3.53 19.93
N PRO A 75 -6.78 2.28 19.48
CA PRO A 75 -7.69 1.99 18.37
C PRO A 75 -9.12 2.45 18.69
N ASN A 76 -9.77 3.13 17.74
CA ASN A 76 -11.17 3.56 17.87
C ASN A 76 -12.10 2.65 17.07
N LEU A 77 -12.69 1.66 17.73
CA LEU A 77 -13.58 0.68 17.11
C LEU A 77 -14.87 1.32 16.53
N LEU A 78 -15.40 2.38 17.15
CA LEU A 78 -16.61 3.03 16.65
C LEU A 78 -16.36 3.71 15.30
N GLU A 79 -15.24 4.42 15.17
CA GLU A 79 -14.85 5.04 13.90
C GLU A 79 -14.48 4.01 12.85
N PHE A 80 -13.92 2.87 13.26
CA PHE A 80 -13.73 1.73 12.36
C PHE A 80 -15.08 1.22 11.81
N LYS A 81 -16.06 0.97 12.70
CA LYS A 81 -17.41 0.52 12.30
C LYS A 81 -18.06 1.49 11.32
N LYS A 82 -18.10 2.79 11.63
CA LYS A 82 -18.69 3.81 10.74
C LYS A 82 -18.12 3.80 9.32
N LYS A 83 -16.85 3.42 9.14
CA LYS A 83 -16.16 3.48 7.84
C LYS A 83 -16.14 2.15 7.09
N PHE A 84 -16.20 1.02 7.80
CA PHE A 84 -15.96 -0.31 7.21
C PHE A 84 -17.03 -1.36 7.54
N ASP A 85 -17.89 -1.13 8.52
CA ASP A 85 -18.96 -2.07 8.84
C ASP A 85 -20.09 -1.95 7.81
N PRO A 86 -20.57 -3.07 7.22
CA PRO A 86 -21.61 -3.05 6.20
C PRO A 86 -22.91 -2.38 6.66
N GLU A 87 -23.26 -2.51 7.94
CA GLU A 87 -24.48 -1.90 8.50
C GLU A 87 -24.43 -0.38 8.43
N PHE A 88 -23.29 0.21 8.82
CA PHE A 88 -23.10 1.66 8.84
C PHE A 88 -22.79 2.26 7.46
N THR A 89 -22.38 1.42 6.50
CA THR A 89 -21.89 1.87 5.20
C THR A 89 -22.78 1.46 4.03
N LYS A 90 -23.94 0.86 4.29
CA LYS A 90 -24.84 0.32 3.27
C LYS A 90 -24.13 -0.72 2.37
N GLY A 91 -23.29 -1.57 2.97
CA GLY A 91 -22.56 -2.64 2.29
C GLY A 91 -21.22 -2.24 1.63
N GLU A 92 -20.89 -0.94 1.58
CA GLU A 92 -19.67 -0.45 0.91
C GLU A 92 -18.37 -0.74 1.67
N GLY A 93 -18.44 -0.82 3.00
CA GLY A 93 -17.30 -0.98 3.90
C GLY A 93 -16.38 -2.17 3.57
N PRO A 94 -16.94 -3.40 3.44
CA PRO A 94 -16.18 -4.56 2.99
C PRO A 94 -15.47 -4.36 1.64
N GLY A 95 -16.12 -3.71 0.67
CA GLY A 95 -15.53 -3.40 -0.63
C GLY A 95 -14.30 -2.48 -0.52
N ARG A 96 -14.33 -1.51 0.39
CA ARG A 96 -13.18 -0.62 0.69
C ARG A 96 -11.99 -1.40 1.26
N LEU A 97 -12.24 -2.36 2.15
CA LEU A 97 -11.20 -3.25 2.68
C LEU A 97 -10.63 -4.15 1.58
N LEU A 98 -11.46 -4.72 0.72
CA LEU A 98 -11.01 -5.50 -0.45
C LEU A 98 -10.13 -4.66 -1.37
N ASN A 99 -10.46 -3.39 -1.58
CA ASN A 99 -9.63 -2.47 -2.36
C ASN A 99 -8.26 -2.19 -1.71
N LEU A 100 -8.17 -2.19 -0.38
CA LEU A 100 -6.88 -2.10 0.32
C LEU A 100 -6.01 -3.35 0.09
N TYR A 101 -6.60 -4.55 0.15
CA TYR A 101 -5.88 -5.78 -0.19
C TYR A 101 -5.46 -5.79 -1.66
N PHE A 102 -6.33 -5.34 -2.56
CA PHE A 102 -6.02 -5.16 -3.97
C PHE A 102 -4.79 -4.24 -4.18
N LEU A 103 -4.77 -3.07 -3.54
CA LEU A 103 -3.61 -2.18 -3.56
C LEU A 103 -2.33 -2.89 -3.08
N TYR A 104 -2.42 -3.64 -1.97
CA TYR A 104 -1.29 -4.38 -1.43
C TYR A 104 -0.75 -5.41 -2.43
N MET A 105 -1.64 -6.20 -3.05
CA MET A 105 -1.24 -7.20 -4.05
C MET A 105 -0.54 -6.56 -5.26
N VAL A 106 -1.08 -5.44 -5.77
CA VAL A 106 -0.47 -4.69 -6.88
C VAL A 106 0.93 -4.17 -6.48
N GLN A 107 1.09 -3.67 -5.26
CA GLN A 107 2.39 -3.23 -4.75
C GLN A 107 3.38 -4.39 -4.62
N ILE A 108 2.96 -5.54 -4.07
CA ILE A 108 3.79 -6.75 -3.98
C ILE A 108 4.23 -7.22 -5.37
N ARG A 109 3.35 -7.20 -6.37
CA ARG A 109 3.71 -7.56 -7.75
C ARG A 109 4.81 -6.66 -8.30
N SER A 110 4.73 -5.35 -8.07
CA SER A 110 5.80 -4.45 -8.52
C SER A 110 7.15 -4.74 -7.85
N ILE A 111 7.15 -5.20 -6.60
CA ILE A 111 8.37 -5.62 -5.89
C ILE A 111 8.92 -6.94 -6.45
N GLN A 112 8.06 -7.90 -6.82
CA GLN A 112 8.47 -9.12 -7.55
C GLN A 112 9.19 -8.77 -8.85
N LEU A 113 8.70 -7.77 -9.58
CA LEU A 113 9.32 -7.30 -10.83
C LEU A 113 10.64 -6.55 -10.58
N LEU A 114 10.70 -5.75 -9.51
CA LEU A 114 11.87 -4.92 -9.21
C LEU A 114 13.06 -5.74 -8.68
N LEU A 115 12.83 -6.62 -7.70
CA LEU A 115 13.91 -7.23 -6.91
C LEU A 115 14.94 -8.02 -7.72
N PRO A 116 14.56 -8.84 -8.73
CA PRO A 116 15.53 -9.59 -9.55
C PRO A 116 16.49 -8.69 -10.34
N HIS A 117 16.04 -7.48 -10.70
CA HIS A 117 16.79 -6.54 -11.53
C HIS A 117 17.38 -5.38 -10.73
N LEU A 118 17.10 -5.30 -9.42
CA LEU A 118 17.59 -4.23 -8.58
C LEU A 118 19.11 -4.33 -8.41
N LYS A 119 19.83 -3.45 -9.11
CA LYS A 119 21.28 -3.29 -8.95
C LYS A 119 21.60 -2.91 -7.50
N MET A 120 22.12 -3.86 -6.73
CA MET A 120 22.42 -3.68 -5.29
C MET A 120 23.37 -2.51 -5.00
N LYS A 121 24.17 -2.08 -5.98
CA LYS A 121 25.02 -0.88 -5.91
C LYS A 121 24.22 0.43 -5.75
N LYS A 122 22.92 0.44 -6.07
CA LYS A 122 22.03 1.60 -5.82
C LYS A 122 21.73 1.80 -4.33
N ILE A 123 22.08 0.85 -3.46
CA ILE A 123 21.87 0.90 -2.01
C ILE A 123 23.20 1.33 -1.38
N TYR A 124 23.38 2.64 -1.22
CA TYR A 124 24.59 3.23 -0.63
C TYR A 124 24.27 4.35 0.35
N SER A 125 24.32 4.08 1.65
CA SER A 125 24.08 5.07 2.71
C SER A 125 25.35 5.78 3.17
N GLY A 126 26.53 5.22 2.85
CA GLY A 126 27.82 5.63 3.40
C GLY A 126 28.26 4.78 4.59
N ASP A 127 27.39 3.89 5.09
CA ASP A 127 27.72 2.86 6.08
C ASP A 127 27.58 1.47 5.45
N GLU A 128 28.73 0.82 5.21
CA GLU A 128 28.78 -0.50 4.56
C GLU A 128 28.07 -1.59 5.38
N ASN A 129 28.04 -1.47 6.72
CA ASN A 129 27.36 -2.44 7.58
C ASN A 129 25.83 -2.30 7.45
N GLU A 130 25.31 -1.07 7.43
CA GLU A 130 23.88 -0.84 7.17
C GLU A 130 23.51 -1.27 5.74
N ASP A 131 24.33 -0.94 4.75
CA ASP A 131 24.09 -1.31 3.35
C ASP A 131 24.12 -2.83 3.15
N ALA A 132 25.01 -3.55 3.83
CA ALA A 132 25.02 -5.01 3.85
C ALA A 132 23.74 -5.59 4.49
N LYS A 133 23.27 -5.03 5.61
CA LYS A 133 22.01 -5.43 6.26
C LYS A 133 20.82 -5.21 5.34
N VAL A 134 20.71 -4.04 4.70
CA VAL A 134 19.61 -3.73 3.78
C VAL A 134 19.63 -4.69 2.59
N ARG A 135 20.79 -4.94 1.98
CA ARG A 135 20.93 -5.92 0.88
C ARG A 135 20.50 -7.33 1.32
N GLY A 136 20.89 -7.77 2.51
CA GLY A 136 20.46 -9.05 3.07
C GLY A 136 18.94 -9.12 3.29
N ASN A 137 18.35 -8.05 3.81
CA ASN A 137 16.92 -7.94 4.04
C ASN A 137 16.10 -7.95 2.74
N LEU A 138 16.58 -7.28 1.69
CA LEU A 138 15.94 -7.30 0.38
C LEU A 138 15.97 -8.69 -0.27
N LYS A 139 17.08 -9.44 -0.11
CA LYS A 139 17.15 -10.83 -0.57
C LYS A 139 16.12 -11.71 0.15
N LYS A 140 16.03 -11.61 1.48
CA LYS A 140 15.04 -12.34 2.28
C LYS A 140 13.61 -11.99 1.87
N LEU A 141 13.33 -10.69 1.67
CA LEU A 141 12.04 -10.23 1.21
C LEU A 141 11.68 -10.80 -0.16
N GLY A 142 12.65 -10.86 -1.09
CA GLY A 142 12.46 -11.46 -2.40
C GLY A 142 12.10 -12.93 -2.35
N ILE A 143 12.71 -13.71 -1.45
CA ILE A 143 12.37 -15.12 -1.24
C ILE A 143 10.90 -15.24 -0.79
N ILE A 144 10.52 -14.52 0.27
CA ILE A 144 9.15 -14.61 0.83
C ILE A 144 8.09 -14.18 -0.20
N ILE A 145 8.39 -13.12 -0.95
CA ILE A 145 7.47 -12.58 -1.95
C ILE A 145 7.36 -13.51 -3.17
N ASN A 146 8.41 -14.26 -3.53
CA ASN A 146 8.38 -15.21 -4.64
C ASN A 146 7.70 -16.54 -4.25
N GLU A 147 7.77 -16.93 -2.97
CA GLU A 147 6.98 -18.05 -2.43
C GLU A 147 5.48 -17.74 -2.37
N PHE A 148 5.14 -16.45 -2.34
CA PHE A 148 3.75 -16.00 -2.44
C PHE A 148 3.23 -16.20 -3.86
N ASP A 149 2.66 -17.37 -4.12
CA ASP A 149 1.93 -17.71 -5.35
C ASP A 149 0.59 -16.95 -5.39
N ALA A 150 0.67 -15.64 -5.59
CA ALA A 150 -0.48 -14.89 -6.01
C ALA A 150 -0.83 -15.37 -7.42
N HIS A 151 -1.95 -16.07 -7.59
CA HIS A 151 -2.58 -16.30 -8.89
C HIS A 151 -2.99 -14.95 -9.50
N TYR A 152 -2.01 -14.18 -9.95
CA TYR A 152 -2.16 -12.90 -10.59
C TYR A 152 -2.24 -13.18 -12.08
N ASN A 153 -3.46 -13.20 -12.62
CA ASN A 153 -3.63 -13.32 -14.05
C ASN A 153 -3.24 -11.99 -14.70
N GLU A 154 -1.96 -11.82 -15.06
CA GLU A 154 -1.44 -10.59 -15.69
C GLU A 154 -2.20 -10.21 -16.96
N LYS A 155 -2.74 -11.21 -17.66
CA LYS A 155 -3.57 -11.01 -18.86
C LYS A 155 -4.91 -10.35 -18.54
N MET A 156 -5.38 -10.43 -17.28
CA MET A 156 -6.59 -9.75 -16.83
C MET A 156 -6.41 -8.24 -16.70
N PHE A 157 -5.15 -7.75 -16.64
CA PHE A 157 -4.87 -6.34 -16.40
C PHE A 157 -4.43 -5.56 -17.65
N PHE A 158 -3.85 -6.24 -18.65
CA PHE A 158 -3.10 -5.57 -19.72
C PHE A 158 -3.40 -6.16 -21.10
N VAL A 159 -4.09 -5.39 -21.93
CA VAL A 159 -4.33 -5.68 -23.35
C VAL A 159 -3.36 -4.82 -24.16
N LYS A 160 -2.37 -5.49 -24.76
CA LYS A 160 -1.10 -4.98 -25.32
C LYS A 160 -1.10 -3.65 -26.09
N GLU A 161 -2.21 -3.22 -26.70
CA GLU A 161 -2.29 -1.95 -27.45
C GLU A 161 -2.87 -0.77 -26.65
N ARG A 162 -3.69 -1.03 -25.62
CA ARG A 162 -4.28 0.04 -24.79
C ARG A 162 -3.28 0.57 -23.74
N ASP A 163 -2.22 -0.17 -23.45
CA ASP A 163 -1.37 0.00 -22.27
C ASP A 163 -0.56 1.30 -22.24
N ARG A 164 -0.03 1.77 -23.37
CA ARG A 164 0.83 2.98 -23.40
C ARG A 164 0.02 4.28 -23.22
N LYS A 165 -1.16 4.38 -23.83
CA LYS A 165 -2.05 5.54 -23.66
C LYS A 165 -2.60 5.58 -22.24
N MET A 166 -2.91 4.42 -21.66
CA MET A 166 -3.32 4.29 -20.26
C MET A 166 -2.26 4.79 -19.29
N LEU A 167 -1.00 4.40 -19.47
CA LEU A 167 0.09 4.81 -18.59
C LEU A 167 0.23 6.34 -18.55
N PHE A 168 0.20 7.00 -19.71
CA PHE A 168 0.27 8.46 -19.80
C PHE A 168 -0.91 9.15 -19.10
N GLU A 169 -2.13 8.64 -19.28
CA GLU A 169 -3.32 9.16 -18.61
C GLU A 169 -3.23 8.98 -17.09
N TYR A 170 -2.66 7.87 -16.61
CA TYR A 170 -2.40 7.68 -15.19
C TYR A 170 -1.36 8.67 -14.68
N GLU A 171 -0.20 8.80 -15.32
CA GLU A 171 0.84 9.75 -14.92
C GLU A 171 0.27 11.17 -14.77
N LYS A 172 -0.56 11.62 -15.72
CA LYS A 172 -1.25 12.91 -15.65
C LYS A 172 -2.18 13.00 -14.43
N LYS A 173 -2.96 11.95 -14.15
CA LYS A 173 -3.83 11.89 -12.96
C LYS A 173 -3.02 11.91 -11.66
N PHE A 174 -1.94 11.15 -11.57
CA PHE A 174 -1.04 11.12 -10.41
C PHE A 174 -0.40 12.49 -10.15
N HIS A 175 0.05 13.17 -11.21
CA HIS A 175 0.58 14.53 -11.11
C HIS A 175 -0.46 15.51 -10.57
N ASN A 176 -1.68 15.46 -11.11
CA ASN A 176 -2.78 16.32 -10.66
C ASN A 176 -3.16 16.04 -9.20
N ILE A 177 -3.24 14.78 -8.77
CA ILE A 177 -3.51 14.44 -7.37
C ILE A 177 -2.36 14.90 -6.46
N THR A 178 -1.11 14.75 -6.90
CA THR A 178 0.04 15.21 -6.14
C THR A 178 0.04 16.74 -5.94
N LYS A 179 -0.45 17.51 -6.92
CA LYS A 179 -0.72 18.94 -6.77
C LYS A 179 -1.83 19.24 -5.77
N ILE A 180 -2.92 18.47 -5.77
CA ILE A 180 -3.98 18.60 -4.75
C ILE A 180 -3.41 18.37 -3.35
N MET A 181 -2.45 17.45 -3.19
CA MET A 181 -1.78 17.21 -1.91
C MET A 181 -0.97 18.41 -1.42
N ASP A 182 -0.59 19.36 -2.29
CA ASP A 182 0.06 20.58 -1.85
C ASP A 182 -0.85 21.51 -1.04
N CYS A 183 -2.17 21.38 -1.23
CA CYS A 183 -3.20 22.15 -0.54
C CYS A 183 -3.57 21.59 0.85
N LEU A 184 -2.97 20.46 1.27
CA LEU A 184 -3.25 19.87 2.58
C LEU A 184 -2.58 20.69 3.70
N GLY A 185 -3.37 21.19 4.65
CA GLY A 185 -2.84 21.93 5.82
C GLY A 185 -2.10 21.04 6.84
N CYS A 186 -2.32 19.73 6.82
CA CYS A 186 -1.64 18.77 7.68
C CYS A 186 -0.29 18.35 7.06
N ALA A 187 0.83 18.74 7.68
CA ALA A 187 2.18 18.44 7.19
C ALA A 187 2.47 16.93 7.08
N ASN A 188 2.07 16.14 8.09
CA ASN A 188 2.23 14.68 8.05
C ASN A 188 1.38 14.05 6.95
N CYS A 189 0.15 14.52 6.77
CA CYS A 189 -0.77 14.03 5.73
C CYS A 189 -0.24 14.34 4.34
N LYS A 190 0.32 15.54 4.15
CA LYS A 190 1.01 15.96 2.92
C LYS A 190 2.22 15.08 2.63
N LEU A 191 3.08 14.84 3.61
CA LEU A 191 4.26 13.97 3.47
C LEU A 191 3.86 12.55 3.06
N TRP A 192 3.00 11.90 3.83
CA TRP A 192 2.59 10.51 3.58
C TRP A 192 1.76 10.38 2.31
N GLY A 193 0.87 11.34 2.03
CA GLY A 193 0.11 11.39 0.79
C GLY A 193 1.04 11.41 -0.42
N LYS A 194 1.99 12.35 -0.46
CA LYS A 194 2.93 12.45 -1.58
C LYS A 194 3.81 11.20 -1.71
N LEU A 195 4.30 10.67 -0.59
CA LEU A 195 5.12 9.46 -0.58
C LEU A 195 4.36 8.25 -1.13
N GLN A 196 3.12 8.03 -0.68
CA GLN A 196 2.31 6.89 -1.11
C GLN A 196 1.87 7.02 -2.57
N MET A 197 1.51 8.23 -3.03
CA MET A 197 1.18 8.48 -4.43
C MET A 197 2.39 8.27 -5.35
N PHE A 198 3.56 8.76 -4.95
CA PHE A 198 4.78 8.57 -5.73
C PHE A 198 5.21 7.09 -5.76
N GLY A 199 5.07 6.38 -4.64
CA GLY A 199 5.28 4.92 -4.58
C GLY A 199 4.29 4.15 -5.44
N LEU A 200 3.02 4.56 -5.48
CA LEU A 200 2.00 3.97 -6.35
C LEU A 200 2.25 4.25 -7.83
N GLY A 201 2.68 5.46 -8.20
CA GLY A 201 3.14 5.74 -9.57
C GLY A 201 4.32 4.85 -9.98
N SER A 202 5.29 4.68 -9.08
CA SER A 202 6.43 3.76 -9.30
C SER A 202 5.97 2.30 -9.45
N THR A 203 4.95 1.88 -8.68
CA THR A 203 4.33 0.55 -8.76
C THR A 203 3.78 0.31 -10.17
N LEU A 204 3.01 1.28 -10.67
CA LEU A 204 2.38 1.18 -11.99
C LEU A 204 3.41 1.21 -13.12
N ASN A 205 4.41 2.09 -13.06
CA ASN A 205 5.46 2.16 -14.08
C ASN A 205 6.16 0.80 -14.25
N LEU A 206 6.44 0.08 -13.16
CA LEU A 206 7.04 -1.26 -13.25
C LEU A 206 6.10 -2.28 -13.90
N ILE A 207 4.84 -2.29 -13.48
CA ILE A 207 3.85 -3.26 -13.95
C ILE A 207 3.53 -3.06 -15.44
N PHE A 208 3.25 -1.82 -15.86
CA PHE A 208 2.95 -1.51 -17.26
C PHE A 208 4.18 -1.70 -18.17
N SER A 209 5.39 -1.40 -17.69
CA SER A 209 6.60 -1.68 -18.47
C SER A 209 6.83 -3.17 -18.68
N ASN A 210 6.56 -4.02 -17.68
CA ASN A 210 6.60 -5.47 -17.83
C ASN A 210 5.57 -5.99 -18.85
N ALA A 211 4.35 -5.44 -18.84
CA ALA A 211 3.29 -5.84 -19.77
C ALA A 211 3.64 -5.55 -21.23
N ASN A 212 4.37 -4.46 -21.50
CA ASN A 212 4.83 -4.11 -22.84
C ASN A 212 5.86 -5.13 -23.36
N ASN A 213 7.02 -5.23 -22.70
CA ASN A 213 8.05 -6.23 -22.96
C ASN A 213 9.15 -6.20 -21.86
N PHE A 214 10.00 -7.21 -21.86
CA PHE A 214 11.11 -7.34 -20.92
C PHE A 214 12.14 -6.19 -21.01
N ASP A 215 12.41 -5.68 -22.21
CA ASP A 215 13.38 -4.59 -22.42
C ASP A 215 12.89 -3.27 -21.81
N ALA A 216 11.60 -2.96 -21.92
CA ALA A 216 10.95 -1.79 -21.34
C ALA A 216 10.98 -1.84 -19.81
N LEU A 217 10.78 -3.03 -19.22
CA LEU A 217 10.94 -3.23 -17.78
C LEU A 217 12.37 -2.93 -17.33
N LYS A 218 13.36 -3.53 -18.01
CA LYS A 218 14.77 -3.32 -17.68
C LYS A 218 15.17 -1.85 -17.79
N GLN A 219 14.76 -1.18 -18.86
CA GLN A 219 14.99 0.26 -19.07
C GLN A 219 14.37 1.07 -17.92
N THR A 220 13.13 0.77 -17.55
CA THR A 220 12.42 1.44 -16.44
C THR A 220 13.17 1.29 -15.13
N ILE A 221 13.61 0.08 -14.79
CA ILE A 221 14.36 -0.22 -13.56
C ILE A 221 15.73 0.47 -13.55
N ASP A 222 16.37 0.62 -14.71
CA ASP A 222 17.62 1.36 -14.84
C ASP A 222 17.42 2.85 -14.52
N TYR A 223 16.33 3.47 -15.01
CA TYR A 223 15.96 4.85 -14.68
C TYR A 223 15.46 5.06 -13.25
N PHE A 224 15.06 4.00 -12.52
CA PHE A 224 14.62 4.14 -11.13
C PHE A 224 15.73 4.70 -10.25
N SER A 225 15.54 5.93 -9.82
CA SER A 225 16.37 6.59 -8.82
C SER A 225 16.08 6.08 -7.41
N ARG A 226 16.98 6.39 -6.46
CA ARG A 226 16.78 6.11 -5.03
C ARG A 226 15.41 6.55 -4.52
N ARG A 227 14.89 7.68 -5.00
CA ARG A 227 13.58 8.20 -4.58
C ARG A 227 12.44 7.24 -4.92
N HIS A 228 12.44 6.66 -6.12
CA HIS A 228 11.42 5.69 -6.55
C HIS A 228 11.46 4.45 -5.66
N ILE A 229 12.67 3.90 -5.44
CA ILE A 229 12.88 2.72 -4.61
C ILE A 229 12.39 2.98 -3.18
N VAL A 230 12.83 4.07 -2.56
CA VAL A 230 12.44 4.43 -1.19
C VAL A 230 10.93 4.60 -1.07
N ALA A 231 10.29 5.31 -2.00
CA ALA A 231 8.85 5.53 -1.98
C ALA A 231 8.06 4.24 -2.19
N LEU A 232 8.50 3.37 -3.08
CA LEU A 232 7.87 2.08 -3.35
C LEU A 232 7.85 1.21 -2.09
N PHE A 233 9.03 1.01 -1.46
CA PHE A 233 9.13 0.20 -0.24
C PHE A 233 8.38 0.83 0.94
N ASN A 234 8.44 2.16 1.13
CA ASN A 234 7.70 2.82 2.20
C ASN A 234 6.18 2.78 1.99
N SER A 235 5.73 2.89 0.74
CA SER A 235 4.31 2.79 0.40
C SER A 235 3.79 1.38 0.71
N LEU A 236 4.52 0.34 0.28
CA LEU A 236 4.19 -1.05 0.60
C LEU A 236 4.21 -1.30 2.11
N ALA A 237 5.25 -0.85 2.81
CA ALA A 237 5.38 -1.03 4.26
C ALA A 237 4.18 -0.39 5.00
N ARG A 238 3.74 0.80 4.59
CA ARG A 238 2.58 1.46 5.15
C ARG A 238 1.30 0.66 4.90
N THR A 239 1.09 0.19 3.68
CA THR A 239 -0.06 -0.64 3.33
C THR A 239 -0.07 -1.94 4.14
N SER A 240 1.10 -2.60 4.27
CA SER A 240 1.29 -3.83 5.05
C SER A 240 0.96 -3.62 6.54
N ASP A 241 1.47 -2.54 7.13
CA ASP A 241 1.21 -2.17 8.53
C ASP A 241 -0.29 -1.94 8.75
N ASN A 242 -0.94 -1.20 7.85
CA ASN A 242 -2.37 -0.95 7.94
C ASN A 242 -3.23 -2.20 7.76
N ILE A 243 -2.84 -3.15 6.91
CA ILE A 243 -3.48 -4.46 6.83
C ILE A 243 -3.33 -5.22 8.16
N SER A 244 -2.15 -5.20 8.78
CA SER A 244 -1.93 -5.88 10.07
C SER A 244 -2.84 -5.32 11.18
N LYS A 245 -3.12 -4.01 11.16
CA LYS A 245 -4.02 -3.33 12.10
C LYS A 245 -5.48 -3.76 11.96
N ILE A 246 -5.91 -4.22 10.78
CA ILE A 246 -7.27 -4.78 10.60
C ILE A 246 -7.47 -5.99 11.53
N LYS A 247 -6.43 -6.82 11.73
CA LYS A 247 -6.50 -7.95 12.66
C LYS A 247 -6.77 -7.49 14.09
N VAL A 248 -6.15 -6.39 14.52
CA VAL A 248 -6.41 -5.79 15.83
C VAL A 248 -7.87 -5.37 15.95
N PHE A 249 -8.41 -4.70 14.92
CA PHE A 249 -9.84 -4.34 14.90
C PHE A 249 -10.76 -5.55 14.90
N LYS A 250 -10.37 -6.69 14.29
CA LYS A 250 -11.10 -7.96 14.43
C LYS A 250 -11.27 -8.36 15.87
N HIS A 251 -10.15 -8.49 16.57
CA HIS A 251 -10.14 -8.98 17.93
C HIS A 251 -10.95 -8.05 18.84
N LEU A 252 -10.91 -6.74 18.59
CA LEU A 252 -11.74 -5.75 19.28
C LEU A 252 -13.23 -5.84 18.93
N TYR A 253 -13.55 -6.25 17.70
CA TYR A 253 -14.94 -6.46 17.26
C TYR A 253 -15.53 -7.71 17.91
N ASP A 254 -14.81 -8.83 17.84
CA ASP A 254 -15.22 -10.13 18.38
C ASP A 254 -15.38 -10.08 19.91
N SER A 255 -14.41 -9.50 20.63
CA SER A 255 -14.47 -9.36 22.09
C SER A 255 -15.60 -8.45 22.61
N LYS A 256 -16.20 -7.62 21.74
CA LYS A 256 -17.37 -6.81 22.10
C LYS A 256 -18.71 -7.44 21.74
N LEU A 257 -18.71 -8.51 20.94
CA LEU A 257 -19.91 -9.30 20.67
C LEU A 257 -20.18 -10.35 21.75
N GLU A 258 -19.17 -10.64 22.59
CA GLU A 258 -19.25 -11.58 23.73
C GLU A 258 -19.80 -10.94 25.02
N LEU A 259 -20.26 -9.68 24.96
CA LEU A 259 -20.89 -8.92 26.05
C LEU A 259 -22.27 -8.44 25.63
#